data_AF-A0A520NUC2-F1
#
_entry.id   AF-A0A520NUC2-F1
#
_cell.length_a   1.000
_cell.length_b   1.000
_cell.length_c   1.000
_cell.angle_alpha   90.00
_cell.angle_beta   90.00
_cell.angle_gamma   90.00
#
_symmetry.space_group_name_H-M   'P 1'
#
loop_
_entity.id
_entity.type
_entity.pdbx_description
1 polymer ?
#
loop_
_entity_poly.entity_id
_entity_poly.type
_entity_poly.pdbx_seq_one_letter_code
_entity_poly.pdbx_strand_id
1 'polypeptide(L)'
;MYDETEFTAPAMPTRFLSHGTLGCHDLQKSRRLYEVFLGIETMQTSPISLMIRLGTEHVYAVVQVKNKDKMPRYYHNGLDVETVEDVDSAHETAVAQAEIWGLTDISRPVEQHGT
;
A
#
# COMPACT_ATOMS: atom_id res chain seq x y z
N MET A 1 8.80 -18.61 -30.91
CA MET A 1 7.45 -18.92 -30.36
C MET A 1 7.61 -20.17 -29.55
N TYR A 2 7.29 -20.13 -28.27
CA TYR A 2 7.31 -21.33 -27.43
C TYR A 2 6.01 -22.10 -27.68
N ASP A 3 6.09 -23.42 -27.67
CA ASP A 3 4.91 -24.28 -27.71
C ASP A 3 4.19 -24.15 -26.37
N GLU A 4 2.98 -23.58 -26.37
CA GLU A 4 2.19 -23.35 -25.15
C GLU A 4 1.78 -24.67 -24.46
N THR A 5 1.95 -25.82 -25.13
CA THR A 5 1.62 -27.14 -24.57
C THR A 5 2.70 -27.73 -23.64
N GLU A 6 3.89 -27.13 -23.56
CA GLU A 6 4.99 -27.65 -22.72
C GLU A 6 4.94 -27.21 -21.24
N PHE A 7 4.09 -26.27 -20.86
CA PHE A 7 4.11 -25.67 -19.51
C PHE A 7 2.88 -26.05 -18.69
N THR A 8 2.91 -27.25 -18.10
CA THR A 8 1.83 -27.75 -17.21
C THR A 8 2.00 -27.33 -15.74
N ALA A 9 3.12 -26.71 -15.39
CA ALA A 9 3.43 -26.23 -14.05
C ALA A 9 4.25 -24.92 -14.08
N PRO A 10 4.19 -24.10 -13.01
CA PRO A 10 5.09 -22.97 -12.85
C PRO A 10 6.56 -23.40 -12.92
N ALA A 11 7.38 -22.66 -13.65
CA ALA A 11 8.81 -22.94 -13.78
C ALA A 11 9.58 -22.76 -12.45
N MET A 12 9.02 -22.01 -11.50
CA MET A 12 9.63 -21.69 -10.22
C MET A 12 8.74 -22.17 -9.06
N PRO A 13 9.31 -22.72 -7.97
CA PRO A 13 8.56 -23.18 -6.80
C PRO A 13 8.18 -22.03 -5.87
N THR A 14 7.64 -20.93 -6.41
CA THR A 14 7.19 -19.77 -5.64
C THR A 14 5.91 -20.09 -4.86
N ARG A 15 5.79 -19.56 -3.64
CA ARG A 15 4.65 -19.83 -2.74
C ARG A 15 3.70 -18.64 -2.57
N PHE A 16 4.24 -17.46 -2.27
CA PHE A 16 3.47 -16.24 -2.05
C PHE A 16 4.37 -15.02 -2.23
N LEU A 17 3.75 -13.84 -2.38
CA LEU A 17 4.44 -12.56 -2.36
C LEU A 17 4.80 -12.21 -0.91
N SER A 18 6.07 -12.37 -0.53
CA SER A 18 6.48 -12.20 0.87
C SER A 18 6.43 -10.76 1.34
N HIS A 19 6.98 -9.83 0.56
CA HIS A 19 7.00 -8.43 0.92
C HIS A 19 7.15 -7.49 -0.27
N GLY A 20 6.72 -6.25 -0.07
CA GLY A 20 7.08 -5.09 -0.89
C GLY A 20 7.89 -4.09 -0.08
N THR A 21 8.40 -3.04 -0.75
CA THR A 21 9.14 -1.96 -0.09
C THR A 21 8.53 -0.61 -0.45
N LEU A 22 8.28 0.22 0.56
CA LEU A 22 7.80 1.59 0.40
C LEU A 22 8.83 2.58 0.97
N GLY A 23 9.05 3.69 0.28
CA GLY A 23 9.85 4.80 0.80
C GLY A 23 8.96 5.87 1.44
N CYS A 24 9.36 6.42 2.59
CA CYS A 24 8.68 7.55 3.22
C CYS A 24 9.64 8.70 3.56
N HIS A 25 9.15 9.94 3.62
CA HIS A 25 9.99 11.10 4.03
C HIS A 25 10.16 11.20 5.55
N ASP A 26 9.11 10.87 6.30
CA ASP A 26 9.03 10.96 7.76
C ASP A 26 8.43 9.66 8.32
N LEU A 27 9.25 8.88 9.02
CA LEU A 27 8.86 7.57 9.53
C LEU A 27 7.75 7.67 10.58
N GLN A 28 7.78 8.68 11.44
CA GLN A 28 6.86 8.79 12.58
C GLN A 28 5.49 9.30 12.12
N LYS A 29 5.46 10.25 11.17
CA LYS A 29 4.20 10.62 10.51
C LYS A 29 3.58 9.45 9.77
N SER A 30 4.40 8.70 9.03
CA SER A 30 3.93 7.52 8.28
C SER A 30 3.41 6.44 9.23
N ARG A 31 4.11 6.16 10.32
CA ARG A 31 3.66 5.23 11.37
C ARG A 31 2.27 5.60 11.89
N ARG A 32 2.07 6.86 12.25
CA ARG A 32 0.77 7.34 12.75
C ARG A 32 -0.34 7.20 11.71
N LEU A 33 -0.04 7.50 10.44
CA LEU A 33 -0.98 7.29 9.33
C LEU A 33 -1.38 5.81 9.23
N TYR A 34 -0.41 4.89 9.23
CA TYR A 34 -0.68 3.46 9.14
C TYR A 34 -1.49 2.96 10.36
N GLU A 35 -1.04 3.25 11.59
CA GLU A 35 -1.68 2.73 12.80
C GLU A 35 -3.06 3.34 13.06
N VAL A 36 -3.22 4.66 12.87
CA VAL A 36 -4.41 5.39 13.34
C VAL A 36 -5.41 5.69 12.22
N PHE A 37 -4.93 6.14 11.05
CA PHE A 37 -5.83 6.48 9.95
C PHE A 37 -6.26 5.23 9.17
N LEU A 38 -5.34 4.29 8.94
CA LEU A 38 -5.61 3.08 8.16
C LEU A 38 -5.84 1.81 8.99
N GLY A 39 -5.56 1.84 10.30
CA GLY A 39 -5.73 0.67 11.17
C GLY A 39 -4.77 -0.50 10.87
N ILE A 40 -3.59 -0.21 10.31
CA ILE A 40 -2.61 -1.20 9.86
C ILE A 40 -1.65 -1.57 11.00
N GLU A 41 -1.43 -2.88 11.19
CA GLU A 41 -0.43 -3.39 12.13
C GLU A 41 0.96 -2.90 11.75
N THR A 42 1.65 -2.26 12.69
CA THR A 42 2.95 -1.64 12.43
C THR A 42 3.98 -2.06 13.48
N MET A 43 5.16 -2.49 13.03
CA MET A 43 6.32 -2.81 13.86
C MET A 43 7.52 -1.99 13.42
N GLN A 44 8.10 -1.21 14.32
CA GLN A 44 9.34 -0.49 14.02
C GLN A 44 10.55 -1.43 14.15
N THR A 45 11.19 -1.73 13.03
CA THR A 45 12.30 -2.69 12.95
C THR A 45 13.68 -2.03 13.09
N SER A 46 13.77 -0.71 12.88
CA SER A 46 14.99 0.07 13.11
C SER A 46 14.66 1.56 13.33
N PRO A 47 15.64 2.43 13.64
CA PRO A 47 15.42 3.87 13.70
C PRO A 47 14.88 4.49 12.41
N ILE A 48 15.05 3.83 11.26
CA ILE A 48 14.66 4.34 9.93
C ILE A 48 13.69 3.42 9.17
N SER A 49 13.16 2.37 9.79
CA SER A 49 12.28 1.42 9.10
C SER A 49 11.12 0.87 9.94
N LEU A 50 10.01 0.57 9.25
CA LEU A 50 8.85 -0.15 9.75
C LEU A 50 8.63 -1.42 8.92
N MET A 51 7.95 -2.40 9.52
CA MET A 51 7.21 -3.44 8.82
C MET A 51 5.72 -3.19 9.08
N ILE A 52 4.91 -3.15 8.03
CA ILE A 52 3.46 -2.98 8.12
C ILE A 52 2.73 -4.15 7.48
N ARG A 53 1.56 -4.51 8.03
CA ARG A 53 0.77 -5.67 7.60
C ARG A 53 -0.73 -5.44 7.80
N LEU A 54 -1.53 -5.95 6.87
CA LEU A 54 -2.99 -5.95 6.96
C LEU A 54 -3.55 -7.25 6.37
N GLY A 55 -4.32 -8.01 7.16
CA GLY A 55 -5.15 -9.14 6.72
C GLY A 55 -4.45 -10.42 6.22
N THR A 56 -3.18 -10.36 5.80
CA THR A 56 -2.45 -11.50 5.21
C THR A 56 -1.02 -11.61 5.73
N GLU A 57 -0.26 -12.63 5.31
CA GLU A 57 1.18 -12.75 5.62
C GLU A 57 2.08 -11.76 4.85
N HIS A 58 1.53 -11.07 3.83
CA HIS A 58 2.28 -10.08 3.07
C HIS A 58 2.63 -8.86 3.95
N VAL A 59 3.87 -8.38 3.84
CA VAL A 59 4.33 -7.20 4.58
C VAL A 59 4.91 -6.14 3.66
N TYR A 60 4.75 -4.86 4.02
CA TYR A 60 5.56 -3.80 3.42
C TYR A 60 6.67 -3.39 4.37
N ALA A 61 7.92 -3.44 3.88
CA ALA A 61 9.05 -2.78 4.51
C ALA A 61 9.00 -1.29 4.16
N VAL A 62 8.72 -0.44 5.15
CA VAL A 62 8.73 1.02 4.95
C VAL A 62 10.06 1.58 5.40
N VAL A 63 10.77 2.29 4.53
CA VAL A 63 12.11 2.84 4.80
C VAL A 63 12.10 4.36 4.66
N GLN A 64 12.65 5.06 5.65
CA GLN A 64 12.78 6.51 5.58
C GLN A 64 13.89 6.93 4.62
N VAL A 65 13.52 7.72 3.60
CA VAL A 65 14.43 8.29 2.60
C VAL A 65 14.22 9.80 2.58
N LYS A 66 15.24 10.57 2.99
CA LYS A 66 15.14 12.03 3.16
C LYS A 66 14.79 12.75 1.85
N ASN A 67 15.48 12.38 0.76
CA ASN A 67 15.30 12.96 -0.57
C ASN A 67 14.65 11.93 -1.50
N LYS A 68 13.34 11.75 -1.36
CA LYS A 68 12.56 10.83 -2.19
C LYS A 68 11.77 11.61 -3.23
N ASP A 69 11.75 11.12 -4.46
CA ASP A 69 10.87 11.66 -5.50
C ASP A 69 9.41 11.31 -5.23
N LYS A 70 8.50 12.17 -5.69
CA LYS A 70 7.06 11.89 -5.66
C LYS A 70 6.79 10.62 -6.44
N MET A 71 6.03 9.70 -5.84
CA MET A 71 5.67 8.44 -6.47
C MET A 71 4.71 8.70 -7.63
N PRO A 72 4.99 8.18 -8.84
CA PRO A 72 4.03 8.22 -9.94
C PRO A 72 2.71 7.53 -9.58
N ARG A 73 1.59 8.06 -10.07
CA ARG A 73 0.24 7.53 -9.77
C ARG A 73 0.10 6.04 -10.10
N TYR A 74 0.77 5.54 -11.14
CA TYR A 74 0.68 4.14 -11.54
C TYR A 74 1.42 3.16 -10.62
N TYR A 75 2.20 3.65 -9.65
CA TYR A 75 2.92 2.82 -8.67
C TYR A 75 2.20 2.82 -7.32
N HIS A 76 0.87 2.76 -7.32
CA HIS A 76 0.07 2.74 -6.09
C HIS A 76 -0.21 1.30 -5.62
N ASN A 77 -0.64 1.19 -4.37
CA ASN A 77 -1.12 -0.04 -3.77
C ASN A 77 -2.59 0.16 -3.40
N GLY A 78 -3.41 -0.87 -3.58
CA GLY A 78 -4.81 -0.87 -3.15
C GLY A 78 -4.95 -1.41 -1.73
N LEU A 79 -5.89 -0.84 -0.99
CA LEU A 79 -6.45 -1.44 0.22
C LEU A 79 -7.92 -1.74 -0.07
N ASP A 80 -8.32 -2.98 0.16
CA ASP A 80 -9.64 -3.47 -0.20
C ASP A 80 -10.70 -3.08 0.83
N VAL A 81 -11.91 -2.81 0.36
CA VAL A 81 -13.11 -2.56 1.16
C VAL A 81 -14.29 -3.31 0.53
N GLU A 82 -15.30 -3.62 1.32
CA GLU A 82 -16.35 -4.58 0.93
C GLU A 82 -17.25 -4.07 -0.21
N THR A 83 -17.57 -2.77 -0.20
CA THR A 83 -18.58 -2.19 -1.11
C THR A 83 -18.12 -0.90 -1.79
N VAL A 84 -18.80 -0.53 -2.88
CA VAL A 84 -18.57 0.76 -3.54
C VAL A 84 -18.92 1.92 -2.60
N GLU A 85 -19.95 1.75 -1.78
CA GLU A 85 -20.33 2.72 -0.75
C GLU A 85 -19.22 2.90 0.30
N ASP A 86 -18.49 1.84 0.65
CA ASP A 86 -17.33 1.93 1.53
C ASP A 86 -16.17 2.68 0.87
N VAL A 87 -15.98 2.54 -0.45
CA VAL A 87 -14.99 3.33 -1.20
C VAL A 87 -15.35 4.82 -1.15
N ASP A 88 -16.62 5.16 -1.35
CA ASP A 88 -17.10 6.54 -1.29
C ASP A 88 -16.93 7.13 0.12
N SER A 89 -17.30 6.39 1.16
CA SER A 89 -17.12 6.76 2.57
C SER A 89 -15.64 6.95 2.94
N ALA A 90 -14.76 6.07 2.45
CA ALA A 90 -13.31 6.19 2.64
C ALA A 90 -12.76 7.45 1.94
N HIS A 91 -13.23 7.74 0.73
CA HIS A 91 -12.85 8.96 0.01
C HIS A 91 -13.33 10.23 0.72
N GLU A 92 -14.58 10.27 1.19
CA GLU A 92 -15.10 11.39 1.98
C GLU A 92 -14.26 11.64 3.24
N THR A 93 -13.92 10.57 3.96
CA THR A 93 -13.05 10.63 5.15
C THR A 93 -11.66 11.17 4.81
N ALA A 94 -11.05 10.68 3.73
CA ALA A 94 -9.73 11.11 3.28
C ALA A 94 -9.72 12.60 2.89
N VAL A 95 -10.75 13.08 2.18
CA VAL A 95 -10.88 14.49 1.82
C VAL A 95 -11.11 15.36 3.05
N ALA A 96 -12.04 14.96 3.94
CA ALA A 96 -12.39 15.74 5.13
C ALA A 96 -11.22 15.88 6.11
N GLN A 97 -10.34 14.88 6.19
CA GLN A 97 -9.20 14.87 7.10
C GLN A 97 -7.85 15.12 6.41
N ALA A 98 -7.85 15.55 5.14
CA ALA A 98 -6.64 15.65 4.33
C ALA A 98 -5.55 16.53 4.97
N GLU A 99 -5.93 17.68 5.53
CA GLU A 99 -4.99 18.60 6.18
C GLU A 99 -4.37 17.99 7.45
N ILE A 100 -5.19 17.30 8.26
CA ILE A 100 -4.76 16.67 9.52
C ILE A 100 -3.69 15.61 9.26
N TRP A 101 -3.85 14.85 8.18
CA TRP A 101 -2.99 13.72 7.83
C TRP A 101 -1.93 14.05 6.78
N GLY A 102 -1.93 15.27 6.23
CA GLY A 102 -1.03 15.67 5.15
C GLY A 102 -1.25 14.91 3.84
N LEU A 103 -2.49 14.49 3.58
CA LEU A 103 -2.85 13.78 2.34
C LEU A 103 -2.88 14.78 1.18
N THR A 104 -2.40 14.33 0.03
CA THR A 104 -2.29 15.14 -1.19
C THR A 104 -2.74 14.32 -2.39
N ASP A 105 -3.07 14.99 -3.50
CA ASP A 105 -3.46 14.36 -4.77
C ASP A 105 -4.63 13.36 -4.67
N ILE A 106 -5.60 13.61 -3.77
CA ILE A 106 -6.79 12.77 -3.63
C ILE A 106 -7.68 12.97 -4.85
N SER A 107 -7.84 11.92 -5.67
CA SER A 107 -8.75 11.91 -6.82
C SER A 107 -10.08 11.27 -6.47
N ARG A 108 -11.14 11.69 -7.17
CA ARG A 108 -12.45 11.04 -7.07
C ARG A 108 -12.34 9.53 -7.34
N PRO A 109 -13.10 8.68 -6.64
CA PRO A 109 -13.18 7.26 -6.92
C PRO A 109 -13.58 7.02 -8.37
N VAL A 110 -12.91 6.06 -9.00
CA VAL A 110 -13.19 5.58 -10.35
C VAL A 110 -12.83 4.11 -10.39
N GLU A 111 -13.59 3.32 -11.15
CA GLU A 111 -13.23 1.93 -11.44
C GLU A 111 -12.00 1.91 -12.37
N GLN A 112 -10.80 1.79 -11.78
CA GLN A 112 -9.52 1.77 -12.50
C GLN A 112 -8.77 0.43 -12.38
N HIS A 113 -9.08 -0.35 -11.34
CA HIS A 113 -8.49 -1.65 -11.06
C HIS A 113 -9.62 -2.66 -10.86
N GLY A 114 -9.49 -3.83 -11.46
CA GLY A 114 -10.42 -4.92 -11.23
C GLY A 114 -10.01 -5.66 -9.97
N THR A 115 -10.84 -5.57 -8.94
CA THR A 115 -10.95 -6.51 -7.83
C THR A 115 -12.39 -6.53 -7.39
#